data_AF-A0A0W0Z9B4-F1
#
_entry.id   AF-A0A0W0Z9B4-F1
#
_cell.length_a   1.000
_cell.length_b   1.000
_cell.length_c   1.000
_cell.angle_alpha   90.00
_cell.angle_beta   90.00
_cell.angle_gamma   90.00
#
_symmetry.space_group_name_H-M   'P 1'
#
loop_
_entity.id
_entity.type
_entity.pdbx_description
1 polymer ?
#
loop_
_entity_poly.entity_id
_entity_poly.type
_entity_poly.pdbx_seq_one_letter_code
_entity_poly.pdbx_strand_id
1 'polypeptide(L)'
;MIRCIKSFMALVVVCIMSGCATTSSYVQPQTNVPHATIQGGEVRESLFTWRVNSIITIDDKAVNNFFTNTPKLRIQPGKHNMVANVTFARGFASQQYNALVEFDANIKAREVYKITSAIKGKSVQVWAEDAHGRRAGTVGSANYSVLPQSQTVIVPVYSR
;
A
#
# COMPACT_ATOMS: atom_id res chain seq x y z
N MET A 1 -57.08 -22.53 -47.71
CA MET A 1 -56.61 -21.79 -46.51
C MET A 1 -55.72 -22.67 -45.61
N ILE A 2 -54.76 -23.43 -46.14
CA ILE A 2 -53.84 -24.24 -45.31
C ILE A 2 -52.52 -24.37 -46.09
N ARG A 3 -51.60 -23.40 -46.00
CA ARG A 3 -50.19 -23.58 -46.45
C ARG A 3 -49.20 -22.43 -46.17
N CYS A 4 -49.48 -21.50 -45.25
CA CYS A 4 -48.57 -20.36 -45.00
C CYS A 4 -48.02 -20.26 -43.57
N ILE A 5 -48.08 -21.33 -42.75
CA ILE A 5 -47.69 -21.25 -41.33
C ILE A 5 -46.38 -21.96 -40.98
N LYS A 6 -45.75 -22.71 -41.89
CA LYS A 6 -44.56 -23.53 -41.56
C LYS A 6 -43.20 -22.99 -42.02
N SER A 7 -43.13 -21.93 -42.82
CA SER A 7 -41.85 -21.46 -43.38
C SER A 7 -41.20 -20.26 -42.68
N PHE A 8 -41.84 -19.67 -41.68
CA PHE A 8 -41.29 -18.47 -41.03
C PHE A 8 -40.35 -18.75 -39.84
N MET A 9 -40.27 -20.01 -39.38
CA MET A 9 -39.53 -20.37 -38.16
C MET A 9 -38.07 -20.79 -38.39
N ALA A 10 -37.61 -20.87 -39.64
CA ALA A 10 -36.25 -21.32 -39.96
C ALA A 10 -35.24 -20.16 -40.16
N LEU A 11 -35.70 -18.92 -40.35
CA LEU A 11 -34.80 -17.80 -40.69
C LEU A 11 -34.22 -17.07 -39.48
N VAL A 12 -34.84 -17.19 -38.30
CA VAL A 12 -34.45 -16.42 -37.10
C VAL A 12 -33.28 -17.07 -36.33
N VAL A 13 -32.99 -18.34 -36.57
CA VAL A 13 -31.97 -19.10 -35.80
C VAL A 13 -30.55 -18.88 -36.31
N VAL A 14 -30.35 -18.42 -37.55
CA VAL A 14 -29.00 -18.28 -38.15
C VAL A 14 -28.27 -17.01 -37.69
N CYS A 15 -28.98 -15.98 -37.21
CA CYS A 15 -28.36 -14.71 -36.79
C CYS A 15 -27.81 -14.71 -35.36
N ILE A 16 -28.01 -15.76 -34.57
CA ILE A 16 -27.60 -15.81 -33.16
C ILE A 16 -26.20 -16.42 -32.96
N MET A 17 -25.54 -16.87 -34.04
CA MET A 17 -24.21 -17.50 -33.98
C MET A 17 -23.08 -16.62 -34.53
N SER A 18 -23.33 -15.35 -34.86
CA SER A 18 -22.25 -14.34 -34.92
C SER A 18 -21.84 -13.96 -33.50
N GLY A 19 -21.35 -14.95 -32.76
CA GLY A 19 -20.64 -14.74 -31.51
C GLY A 19 -19.50 -13.77 -31.79
N CYS A 20 -19.48 -12.66 -31.07
CA CYS A 20 -18.32 -11.81 -30.95
C CYS A 20 -17.14 -12.71 -30.57
N ALA A 21 -16.35 -13.14 -31.56
CA ALA A 21 -14.96 -13.47 -31.36
C ALA A 21 -14.33 -12.19 -30.80
N THR A 22 -14.41 -12.05 -29.49
CA THR A 22 -13.69 -11.03 -28.76
C THR A 22 -12.26 -11.46 -28.98
N THR A 23 -11.59 -10.83 -29.94
CA THR A 23 -10.15 -10.94 -30.08
C THR A 23 -9.62 -10.49 -28.74
N SER A 24 -9.29 -11.45 -27.87
CA SER A 24 -8.45 -11.22 -26.72
C SER A 24 -7.09 -10.86 -27.29
N SER A 25 -6.96 -9.62 -27.73
CA SER A 25 -5.69 -9.04 -28.13
C SER A 25 -4.78 -9.23 -26.94
N TYR A 26 -3.77 -10.07 -27.10
CA TYR A 26 -2.67 -10.15 -26.16
C TYR A 26 -2.11 -8.73 -26.00
N VAL A 27 -2.43 -8.08 -24.89
CA VAL A 27 -1.85 -6.81 -24.53
C VAL A 27 -0.45 -7.15 -24.05
N GLN A 28 0.53 -6.93 -24.92
CA GLN A 28 1.94 -7.07 -24.55
C GLN A 28 2.17 -6.27 -23.26
N PRO A 29 2.68 -6.91 -22.19
CA PRO A 29 2.92 -6.20 -20.94
C PRO A 29 3.85 -5.03 -21.24
N GLN A 30 3.44 -3.81 -20.85
CA GLN A 30 4.24 -2.61 -21.05
C GLN A 30 5.54 -2.72 -20.25
N THR A 31 6.59 -3.28 -20.86
CA THR A 31 7.90 -3.53 -20.26
C THR A 31 8.69 -2.25 -19.98
N ASN A 32 8.13 -1.07 -20.29
CA ASN A 32 8.82 0.22 -20.21
C ASN A 32 8.05 1.29 -19.45
N VAL A 33 7.09 0.93 -18.58
CA VAL A 33 6.50 1.95 -17.71
C VAL A 33 7.54 2.33 -16.65
N PRO A 34 7.99 3.59 -16.62
CA PRO A 34 9.03 4.02 -15.70
C PRO A 34 8.52 3.92 -14.26
N HIS A 35 9.27 3.20 -13.42
CA HIS A 35 8.94 3.01 -12.02
C HIS A 35 8.77 4.35 -11.27
N ALA A 36 7.88 4.34 -10.31
CA ALA A 36 7.81 5.37 -9.28
C ALA A 36 8.74 5.00 -8.12
N THR A 37 9.01 5.97 -7.24
CA THR A 37 9.71 5.72 -5.98
C THR A 37 8.77 6.01 -4.83
N ILE A 38 8.68 5.10 -3.88
CA ILE A 38 8.01 5.33 -2.61
C ILE A 38 9.02 5.27 -1.47
N GLN A 39 8.91 6.18 -0.52
CA GLN A 39 9.84 6.26 0.60
C GLN A 39 9.13 6.43 1.93
N GLY A 40 9.74 5.86 2.98
CA GLY A 40 9.35 6.14 4.36
C GLY A 40 9.44 7.62 4.70
N GLY A 41 8.81 8.00 5.81
CA GLY A 41 8.78 9.39 6.27
C GLY A 41 9.24 9.50 7.71
N GLU A 42 10.00 10.54 8.01
CA GLU A 42 10.33 10.92 9.38
C GLU A 42 9.82 12.34 9.65
N VAL A 43 9.32 12.55 10.86
CA VAL A 43 8.99 13.85 11.43
C VAL A 43 9.57 13.87 12.84
N ARG A 44 10.48 14.80 13.11
CA ARG A 44 11.09 14.98 14.43
C ARG A 44 10.91 16.44 14.85
N GLU A 45 10.10 16.64 15.89
CA GLU A 45 9.85 17.95 16.49
C GLU A 45 10.81 18.21 17.65
N SER A 46 11.17 17.15 18.39
CA SER A 46 12.17 17.19 19.46
C SER A 46 12.80 15.81 19.64
N LEU A 47 13.76 15.69 20.57
CA LEU A 47 14.33 14.39 20.96
C LEU A 47 13.27 13.40 21.49
N PHE A 48 12.17 13.90 22.05
CA PHE A 48 11.14 13.09 22.70
C PHE A 48 9.80 13.08 21.96
N THR A 49 9.66 13.92 20.94
CA THR A 49 8.49 13.98 20.07
C THR A 49 8.93 13.76 18.63
N TRP A 50 8.72 12.55 18.14
CA TRP A 50 9.14 12.13 16.82
C TRP A 50 8.24 11.01 16.31
N ARG A 51 8.31 10.78 15.01
CA ARG A 51 7.58 9.73 14.32
C ARG A 51 8.30 9.28 13.07
N VAL A 52 8.33 7.97 12.87
CA VAL A 52 8.89 7.29 11.70
C VAL A 52 7.81 6.44 11.07
N ASN A 53 7.65 6.58 9.75
CA ASN A 53 6.78 5.79 8.91
C ASN A 53 7.67 4.91 8.02
N SER A 54 7.52 3.59 8.12
CA SER A 54 8.20 2.63 7.25
C SER A 54 7.19 1.72 6.57
N ILE A 55 7.47 1.31 5.34
CA ILE A 55 6.60 0.39 4.59
C ILE A 55 7.06 -1.02 4.91
N ILE A 56 6.14 -1.89 5.30
CA ILE A 56 6.43 -3.31 5.60
C ILE A 56 6.01 -4.20 4.44
N THR A 57 4.85 -3.94 3.85
CA THR A 57 4.34 -4.71 2.72
C THR A 57 3.81 -3.82 1.61
N ILE A 58 3.93 -4.30 0.38
CA ILE A 58 3.29 -3.75 -0.82
C ILE A 58 2.69 -4.95 -1.58
N ASP A 59 1.38 -4.91 -1.85
CA ASP A 59 0.63 -5.98 -2.50
C ASP A 59 0.91 -7.36 -1.88
N ASP A 60 0.77 -7.43 -0.55
CA ASP A 60 1.04 -8.61 0.30
C ASP A 60 2.49 -9.12 0.30
N LYS A 61 3.42 -8.42 -0.37
CA LYS A 61 4.84 -8.79 -0.41
C LYS A 61 5.61 -7.97 0.60
N ALA A 62 6.35 -8.67 1.46
CA ALA A 62 7.26 -8.05 2.40
C ALA A 62 8.32 -7.23 1.65
N VAL A 63 8.50 -5.99 2.09
CA VAL A 63 9.56 -5.12 1.61
C VAL A 63 10.75 -5.25 2.56
N ASN A 64 11.90 -5.62 2.01
CA ASN A 64 13.10 -5.80 2.80
C ASN A 64 13.78 -4.48 3.09
N ASN A 65 13.76 -4.04 4.35
CA ASN A 65 14.27 -2.76 4.80
C ASN A 65 15.62 -2.91 5.51
N PHE A 66 16.54 -3.70 4.94
CA PHE A 66 17.88 -3.79 5.49
C PHE A 66 18.56 -2.41 5.35
N PHE A 67 19.01 -1.85 6.47
CA PHE A 67 19.94 -0.71 6.58
C PHE A 67 19.41 0.74 6.60
N THR A 68 18.11 1.03 6.41
CA THR A 68 17.61 2.42 6.55
C THR A 68 16.23 2.52 7.21
N ASN A 69 16.05 3.53 8.09
CA ASN A 69 14.76 3.80 8.74
C ASN A 69 13.68 4.29 7.76
N THR A 70 14.09 4.82 6.60
CA THR A 70 13.20 5.31 5.53
C THR A 70 13.70 4.84 4.14
N PRO A 71 13.55 3.55 3.82
CA PRO A 71 14.04 3.02 2.55
C PRO A 71 13.27 3.61 1.38
N LYS A 72 14.00 3.83 0.27
CA LYS A 72 13.43 4.20 -1.02
C LYS A 72 13.20 2.92 -1.83
N LEU A 73 11.96 2.72 -2.26
CA LEU A 73 11.51 1.50 -2.93
C LEU A 73 11.02 1.87 -4.31
N ARG A 74 11.48 1.12 -5.32
CA ARG A 74 10.94 1.24 -6.68
C ARG A 74 9.66 0.42 -6.77
N ILE A 75 8.60 1.05 -7.25
CA ILE A 75 7.28 0.43 -7.38
C ILE A 75 6.76 0.65 -8.81
N GLN A 76 5.99 -0.30 -9.32
CA GLN A 76 5.31 -0.10 -10.60
C GLN A 76 4.24 1.00 -10.46
N PRO A 77 3.89 1.72 -11.53
CA PRO A 77 2.75 2.63 -11.48
C PRO A 77 1.44 1.84 -11.47
N GLY A 78 0.45 2.33 -10.72
CA GLY A 78 -0.84 1.66 -10.57
C GLY A 78 -1.39 1.76 -9.15
N LYS A 79 -2.47 1.01 -8.91
CA LYS A 79 -3.05 0.85 -7.58
C LYS A 79 -2.28 -0.20 -6.81
N HIS A 80 -1.95 0.12 -5.57
CA HIS A 80 -1.23 -0.76 -4.66
C HIS A 80 -1.86 -0.71 -3.28
N ASN A 81 -1.93 -1.87 -2.63
CA ASN A 81 -2.26 -1.97 -1.23
C ASN A 81 -0.96 -2.02 -0.42
N MET A 82 -0.88 -1.26 0.66
CA MET A 82 0.35 -1.11 1.42
C MET A 82 0.07 -1.18 2.91
N VAL A 83 0.99 -1.78 3.66
CA VAL A 83 1.00 -1.72 5.12
C VAL A 83 2.21 -0.93 5.58
N ALA A 84 1.96 0.14 6.32
CA ALA A 84 3.00 0.92 6.98
C ALA A 84 3.08 0.61 8.47
N ASN A 85 4.30 0.51 8.99
CA ASN A 85 4.58 0.66 10.41
C ASN A 85 4.75 2.14 10.73
N VAL A 86 4.03 2.62 11.73
CA VAL A 86 4.24 3.96 12.29
C VAL A 86 4.74 3.82 13.72
N THR A 87 6.00 4.14 13.94
CA THR A 87 6.60 4.18 15.29
C THR A 87 6.73 5.63 15.73
N PHE A 88 6.33 5.96 16.96
CA PHE A 88 6.39 7.34 17.44
C PHE A 88 6.53 7.45 18.96
N ALA A 89 6.98 8.63 19.41
CA ALA A 89 7.01 9.05 20.81
C ALA A 89 6.34 10.42 20.97
N ARG A 90 5.73 10.69 22.13
CA ARG A 90 4.92 11.91 22.38
C ARG A 90 5.31 12.63 23.69
N GLY A 91 6.59 12.81 23.92
CA GLY A 91 7.10 13.58 25.06
C GLY A 91 8.13 12.84 25.91
N PHE A 92 8.72 13.58 26.85
CA PHE A 92 9.76 13.08 27.73
C PHE A 92 9.25 11.89 28.56
N ALA A 93 10.06 10.83 28.66
CA ALA A 93 9.70 9.56 29.32
C ALA A 93 8.43 8.87 28.77
N SER A 94 7.93 9.26 27.59
CA SER A 94 6.83 8.53 26.96
C SER A 94 7.32 7.17 26.44
N GLN A 95 6.46 6.17 26.57
CA GLN A 95 6.67 4.91 25.88
C GLN A 95 6.67 5.15 24.37
N GLN A 96 7.42 4.32 23.64
CA GLN A 96 7.29 4.29 22.19
C GLN A 96 6.00 3.55 21.85
N TYR A 97 5.33 4.02 20.82
CA TYR A 97 4.11 3.42 20.30
C TYR A 97 4.32 2.95 18.88
N ASN A 98 3.55 1.95 18.47
CA ASN A 98 3.53 1.44 17.11
C ASN A 98 2.09 1.26 16.60
N ALA A 99 1.91 1.43 15.29
CA ALA A 99 0.67 1.09 14.60
C ALA A 99 0.99 0.48 13.23
N LEU A 100 0.29 -0.60 12.89
CA LEU A 100 0.28 -1.15 11.54
C LEU A 100 -0.96 -0.62 10.83
N VAL A 101 -0.76 0.10 9.74
CA VAL A 101 -1.84 0.78 9.03
C VAL A 101 -1.83 0.35 7.58
N GLU A 102 -2.93 -0.28 7.16
CA GLU A 102 -3.21 -0.61 5.78
C GLU A 102 -3.83 0.59 5.05
N PHE A 103 -3.39 0.87 3.84
CA PHE A 103 -3.93 1.94 2.98
C PHE A 103 -3.69 1.62 1.52
N ASP A 104 -4.50 2.21 0.63
CA ASP A 104 -4.35 2.07 -0.80
C ASP A 104 -3.76 3.35 -1.40
N ALA A 105 -2.84 3.19 -2.34
CA ALA A 105 -2.28 4.31 -3.09
C ALA A 105 -2.38 4.07 -4.60
N ASN A 106 -2.65 5.15 -5.35
CA ASN A 106 -2.59 5.15 -6.80
C ASN A 106 -1.36 5.94 -7.26
N ILE A 107 -0.36 5.19 -7.70
CA ILE A 107 1.00 5.64 -7.95
C ILE A 107 1.19 5.95 -9.43
N LYS A 108 1.64 7.17 -9.74
CA LYS A 108 1.97 7.59 -11.10
C LYS A 108 3.42 7.31 -11.44
N ALA A 109 3.67 7.08 -12.73
CA ALA A 109 5.01 6.83 -13.26
C ALA A 109 5.95 8.02 -13.04
N ARG A 110 7.25 7.76 -12.79
CA ARG A 110 8.32 8.77 -12.56
C ARG A 110 8.14 9.71 -11.37
N GLU A 111 7.14 9.48 -10.52
CA GLU A 111 6.91 10.31 -9.33
C GLU A 111 7.62 9.74 -8.09
N VAL A 112 7.83 10.61 -7.11
CA VAL A 112 8.31 10.25 -5.78
C VAL A 112 7.20 10.48 -4.77
N TYR A 113 6.89 9.45 -4.00
CA TYR A 113 5.88 9.47 -2.95
C TYR A 113 6.51 9.29 -1.58
N LYS A 114 6.06 10.08 -0.61
CA LYS A 114 6.42 9.95 0.80
C LYS A 114 5.25 9.37 1.59
N ILE A 115 5.52 8.41 2.47
CA ILE A 115 4.51 7.98 3.44
C ILE A 115 4.44 8.99 4.59
N THR A 116 3.26 9.58 4.73
CA THR A 116 2.94 10.55 5.77
C THR A 116 1.87 9.98 6.69
N SER A 117 1.84 10.48 7.91
CA SER A 117 0.86 10.05 8.91
C SER A 117 0.37 11.20 9.77
N ALA A 118 -0.67 10.98 10.56
CA ALA A 118 -1.19 11.88 11.61
C ALA A 118 -1.66 11.05 12.80
N ILE A 119 -1.45 11.54 14.02
CA ILE A 119 -1.99 10.92 15.24
C ILE A 119 -3.28 11.67 15.60
N LYS A 120 -4.41 10.97 15.64
CA LYS A 120 -5.73 11.52 15.98
C LYS A 120 -6.35 10.74 17.13
N GLY A 121 -6.31 11.31 18.32
CA GLY A 121 -6.78 10.61 19.52
C GLY A 121 -5.98 9.33 19.75
N LYS A 122 -6.67 8.18 19.69
CA LYS A 122 -6.10 6.83 19.87
C LYS A 122 -5.74 6.11 18.57
N SER A 123 -5.91 6.76 17.42
CA SER A 123 -5.59 6.16 16.12
C SER A 123 -4.47 6.93 15.40
N VAL A 124 -3.75 6.18 14.57
CA VAL A 124 -2.83 6.70 13.56
C VAL A 124 -3.53 6.66 12.21
N GLN A 125 -3.40 7.73 11.44
CA GLN A 125 -3.81 7.81 10.04
C GLN A 125 -2.57 7.82 9.15
N VAL A 126 -2.60 7.11 8.03
CA VAL A 126 -1.47 7.02 7.08
C VAL A 126 -1.98 7.22 5.65
N TRP A 127 -1.18 7.90 4.83
CA TRP A 127 -1.41 8.06 3.40
C TRP A 127 -0.10 8.32 2.65
N ALA A 128 -0.12 8.13 1.34
CA ALA A 128 0.97 8.53 0.45
C ALA A 128 0.77 9.98 -0.03
N GLU A 129 1.85 10.76 -0.04
CA GLU A 129 1.89 12.13 -0.56
C GLU A 129 2.86 12.23 -1.74
N ASP A 130 2.47 12.95 -2.79
CA ASP A 130 3.38 13.30 -3.89
C ASP A 130 4.36 14.43 -3.48
N ALA A 131 5.26 14.81 -4.39
CA ALA A 131 6.22 15.88 -4.17
C ALA A 131 5.59 17.25 -3.88
N HIS A 132 4.30 17.45 -4.19
CA HIS A 132 3.55 18.67 -3.93
C HIS A 132 2.69 18.57 -2.65
N GLY A 133 2.82 17.50 -1.86
CA GLY A 133 2.03 17.27 -0.66
C GLY A 133 0.58 16.85 -0.94
N ARG A 134 0.25 16.49 -2.18
CA ARG A 134 -1.09 16.01 -2.52
C ARG A 134 -1.21 14.53 -2.21
N ARG A 135 -2.35 14.14 -1.65
CA ARG A 135 -2.63 12.73 -1.33
C ARG A 135 -2.77 11.90 -2.60
N ALA A 136 -2.16 10.73 -2.58
CA ALA A 136 -2.11 9.80 -3.70
C ALA A 136 -2.86 8.50 -3.40
N GLY A 137 -4.04 8.58 -2.77
CA GLY A 137 -4.77 7.39 -2.36
C GLY A 137 -5.75 7.61 -1.22
N THR A 138 -6.14 6.50 -0.60
CA THR A 138 -6.99 6.48 0.59
C THR A 138 -6.18 6.82 1.84
N VAL A 139 -6.88 7.17 2.92
CA VAL A 139 -6.28 7.35 4.24
C VAL A 139 -6.58 6.10 5.05
N GLY A 140 -5.55 5.31 5.33
CA GLY A 140 -5.64 4.20 6.26
C GLY A 140 -5.73 4.70 7.70
N SER A 141 -6.35 3.92 8.58
CA SER A 141 -6.34 4.21 10.01
C SER A 141 -6.34 2.95 10.86
N ALA A 142 -5.51 2.94 11.91
CA ALA A 142 -5.50 1.88 12.91
C ALA A 142 -5.22 2.45 14.30
N ASN A 143 -5.63 1.71 15.33
CA ASN A 143 -5.24 2.03 16.70
C ASN A 143 -3.77 1.69 16.93
N TYR A 144 -3.10 2.47 17.77
CA TYR A 144 -1.71 2.20 18.15
C TYR A 144 -1.63 1.46 19.49
N SER A 145 -0.55 0.70 19.66
CA SER A 145 -0.19 0.01 20.90
C SER A 145 1.16 0.51 21.42
N VAL A 146 1.46 0.19 22.67
CA VAL A 146 2.80 0.38 23.22
C VAL A 146 3.75 -0.59 22.54
N LEU A 147 4.89 -0.09 22.04
CA LEU A 147 5.94 -0.91 21.48
C LEU A 147 6.62 -1.68 22.63
N PRO A 148 6.66 -3.02 22.61
CA PRO A 148 7.30 -3.79 23.67
C PRO A 148 8.77 -3.43 23.79
N GLN A 149 9.24 -3.08 25.00
CA GLN A 149 10.66 -2.90 25.25
C GLN A 149 11.32 -4.29 25.34
N SER A 150 12.25 -4.60 24.44
CA SER A 150 13.07 -5.81 24.54
C SER A 150 13.84 -5.76 25.86
N GLN A 151 13.50 -6.64 26.80
CA GLN A 151 14.23 -6.79 28.05
C GLN A 151 15.49 -7.60 27.77
N THR A 152 16.66 -6.96 27.85
CA THR A 152 17.93 -7.69 27.84
C THR A 152 18.10 -8.40 29.18
N VAL A 153 17.95 -9.73 29.20
CA VAL A 153 18.25 -10.54 30.39
C VAL A 153 19.76 -10.65 30.51
N ILE A 154 20.36 -9.96 31.49
CA ILE A 154 21.76 -10.14 31.85
C ILE A 154 21.84 -11.41 32.71
N VAL A 155 22.44 -12.47 32.18
CA VAL A 155 22.74 -13.68 32.95
C VAL A 155 24.14 -13.52 33.56
N PRO A 156 24.30 -13.38 34.89
CA PRO A 156 25.61 -13.33 35.50
C PRO A 156 26.27 -14.72 35.38
N VAL A 157 27.43 -14.78 34.71
CA VAL A 157 28.27 -15.97 34.69
C VAL A 157 29.06 -15.99 36.00
N TYR A 158 28.76 -16.95 36.87
CA TYR A 158 29.60 -17.24 38.03
C TYR A 158 30.74 -18.17 37.58
N SER A 159 31.96 -17.64 37.51
CA SER A 159 33.18 -18.44 37.42
C SER A 159 33.42 -19.14 38.75
N ARG A 160 33.59 -20.46 38.73
CA ARG A 160 34.05 -21.25 39.87
C ARG A 160 35.56 -21.13 40.06
#